data_AF-A0A0S8C1M5-F1
#
_entry.id   AF-A0A0S8C1M5-F1
#
_cell.length_a   1.000
_cell.length_b   1.000
_cell.length_c   1.000
_cell.angle_alpha   90.00
_cell.angle_beta   90.00
_cell.angle_gamma   90.00
#
_symmetry.space_group_name_H-M   'P 1'
#
loop_
_entity.id
_entity.type
_entity.pdbx_description
1 polymer ?
#
loop_
_entity_poly.entity_id
_entity_poly.type
_entity_poly.pdbx_seq_one_letter_code
_entity_poly.pdbx_strand_id
1 'polypeptide(L)'
;MSTTAAAADVKASKEQIARGKYLLIVGSCNDCHTAGFAPSNGKVPESEWLLGDGKVGFRGPWGTTYAPNVRLSLSRMKEDDWVRYARNLQTRPPMPWFNLNRWTEADLRAFYRYVRQMGPVGAPIRPGLPPDEAPAPPYIEWPAPPAGKK
;
A
#
# COMPACT_ATOMS: atom_id res chain seq x y z
N MET A 1 -30.92 24.04 -20.80
CA MET A 1 -30.90 22.60 -20.49
C MET A 1 -29.48 22.23 -20.15
N SER A 2 -29.16 22.08 -18.86
CA SER A 2 -27.83 21.66 -18.41
C SER A 2 -28.01 20.35 -17.67
N THR A 3 -27.64 19.25 -18.32
CA THR A 3 -27.60 17.93 -17.70
C THR A 3 -26.28 17.80 -16.96
N THR A 4 -26.32 17.95 -15.63
CA THR A 4 -25.30 17.39 -14.74
C THR A 4 -25.42 15.88 -14.81
N ALA A 5 -24.52 15.23 -15.55
CA ALA A 5 -24.36 13.78 -15.46
C ALA A 5 -23.77 13.46 -14.08
N ALA A 6 -24.60 12.87 -13.22
CA ALA A 6 -24.14 12.23 -12.00
C ALA A 6 -23.11 11.15 -12.38
N ALA A 7 -21.97 11.13 -11.69
CA ALA A 7 -20.98 10.07 -11.83
C ALA A 7 -21.63 8.74 -11.40
N ALA A 8 -22.12 7.98 -12.38
CA ALA A 8 -22.56 6.62 -12.16
C ALA A 8 -21.34 5.78 -11.76
N ASP A 9 -21.50 4.92 -10.76
CA ASP A 9 -20.56 3.85 -10.44
C ASP A 9 -20.41 2.93 -11.66
N VAL A 10 -19.49 3.29 -12.57
CA VAL A 10 -19.12 2.42 -13.69
C VAL A 10 -18.38 1.23 -13.10
N LYS A 11 -19.08 0.09 -13.02
CA LYS A 11 -18.48 -1.20 -12.68
C LYS A 11 -17.24 -1.40 -13.56
N ALA A 12 -16.09 -1.62 -12.92
CA ALA A 12 -14.82 -1.77 -13.61
C ALA A 12 -14.88 -2.88 -14.66
N SER A 13 -14.29 -2.66 -15.83
CA SER A 13 -14.17 -3.70 -16.86
C SER A 13 -13.21 -4.80 -16.40
N LYS A 14 -13.30 -5.99 -17.00
CA LYS A 14 -12.38 -7.10 -16.67
C LYS A 14 -10.92 -6.72 -16.94
N GLU A 15 -10.68 -5.93 -17.98
CA GLU A 15 -9.38 -5.42 -18.38
C GLU A 15 -8.83 -4.44 -17.34
N GLN A 16 -9.67 -3.55 -16.80
CA GLN A 16 -9.28 -2.64 -15.72
C GLN A 16 -8.93 -3.40 -14.44
N ILE A 17 -9.72 -4.41 -14.09
CA ILE A 17 -9.44 -5.30 -12.96
C ILE A 17 -8.13 -6.06 -13.15
N ALA A 18 -7.91 -6.64 -14.33
CA ALA A 18 -6.67 -7.33 -14.67
C ALA A 18 -5.45 -6.38 -14.63
N ARG A 19 -5.61 -5.15 -15.13
CA ARG A 19 -4.57 -4.12 -15.07
C ARG A 19 -4.25 -3.73 -13.63
N GLY A 20 -5.26 -3.53 -12.78
CA GLY A 20 -5.07 -3.23 -11.36
C GLY A 20 -4.33 -4.34 -10.62
N LYS A 21 -4.69 -5.60 -10.88
CA LYS A 21 -3.97 -6.78 -10.36
C LYS A 21 -2.52 -6.81 -10.82
N TYR A 22 -2.28 -6.59 -12.12
CA TYR A 22 -0.94 -6.56 -12.69
C TYR A 22 -0.07 -5.49 -12.00
N LEU A 23 -0.58 -4.26 -11.89
CA LEU A 23 0.11 -3.13 -11.26
C LEU A 23 0.45 -3.40 -9.79
N LEU A 24 -0.44 -4.06 -9.05
CA LEU A 24 -0.18 -4.48 -7.68
C LEU A 24 0.98 -5.48 -7.58
N ILE A 25 1.06 -6.42 -8.53
CA ILE A 25 2.12 -7.43 -8.59
C ILE A 25 3.46 -6.79 -8.98
N VAL A 26 3.52 -6.05 -10.09
CA VAL A 26 4.78 -5.46 -10.56
C VAL A 26 5.21 -4.24 -9.75
N GLY A 27 4.27 -3.60 -9.06
CA GLY A 27 4.54 -2.58 -8.06
C GLY A 27 5.02 -3.15 -6.72
N SER A 28 5.16 -4.47 -6.60
CA SER A 28 5.67 -5.14 -5.39
C SER A 28 4.88 -4.79 -4.12
N CYS A 29 3.59 -4.48 -4.24
CA CYS A 29 2.81 -4.01 -3.08
C CYS A 29 2.70 -5.09 -2.00
N ASN A 30 2.63 -6.36 -2.42
CA ASN A 30 2.54 -7.50 -1.51
C ASN A 30 3.79 -7.70 -0.65
N ASP A 31 4.96 -7.26 -1.10
CA ASP A 31 6.23 -7.49 -0.39
C ASP A 31 6.23 -6.85 1.01
N CYS A 32 5.48 -5.76 1.18
CA CYS A 32 5.27 -5.10 2.46
C CYS A 32 3.83 -5.27 2.99
N HIS A 33 2.82 -5.22 2.12
CA HIS A 33 1.42 -5.16 2.56
C HIS A 33 0.75 -6.54 2.66
N THR A 34 1.48 -7.64 2.55
CA THR A 34 0.92 -9.00 2.69
C THR A 34 1.80 -9.83 3.61
N ALA A 35 1.25 -10.24 4.75
CA ALA A 35 1.97 -11.05 5.72
C ALA A 35 2.49 -12.35 5.09
N GLY A 36 3.77 -12.64 5.30
CA GLY A 36 4.40 -13.88 4.82
C GLY A 36 4.61 -13.98 3.31
N PHE A 37 4.45 -12.88 2.55
CA PHE A 37 4.58 -12.91 1.09
C PHE A 37 6.00 -13.27 0.62
N ALA A 38 7.02 -12.57 1.11
CA ALA A 38 8.42 -12.86 0.79
C ALA A 38 8.87 -14.28 1.22
N PRO A 39 8.70 -14.74 2.47
CA PRO A 39 9.16 -16.07 2.89
C PRO A 39 8.43 -17.22 2.20
N SER A 40 7.23 -16.99 1.66
CA SER A 40 6.49 -17.99 0.87
C SER A 40 6.82 -17.97 -0.63
N ASN A 41 7.76 -17.12 -1.07
CA ASN A 41 8.04 -16.86 -2.49
C ASN A 41 6.77 -16.46 -3.27
N GLY A 42 5.94 -15.59 -2.67
CA GLY A 42 4.70 -15.09 -3.27
C GLY A 42 3.52 -16.06 -3.24
N LYS A 43 3.64 -17.21 -2.56
CA LYS A 43 2.59 -18.25 -2.50
C LYS A 43 1.56 -18.00 -1.38
N VAL A 44 1.12 -16.76 -1.24
CA VAL A 44 0.01 -16.38 -0.34
C VAL A 44 -1.29 -16.32 -1.16
N PRO A 45 -2.42 -16.87 -0.67
CA PRO A 45 -3.71 -16.75 -1.35
C PRO A 45 -4.11 -15.30 -1.62
N GLU A 46 -4.71 -15.02 -2.78
CA GLU A 46 -5.15 -13.66 -3.16
C GLU A 46 -6.16 -13.08 -2.17
N SER A 47 -6.93 -13.93 -1.48
CA SER A 47 -7.83 -13.54 -0.38
C SER A 47 -7.11 -12.85 0.77
N GLU A 48 -5.80 -13.06 0.94
CA GLU A 48 -4.98 -12.51 2.03
C GLU A 48 -4.06 -11.36 1.60
N TRP A 49 -4.02 -11.02 0.30
CA TRP A 49 -3.18 -9.94 -0.19
C TRP A 49 -3.59 -8.56 0.37
N LEU A 50 -2.64 -7.67 0.61
CA LEU A 50 -2.86 -6.28 1.03
C LEU A 50 -3.50 -6.09 2.40
N LEU A 51 -3.57 -7.13 3.24
CA LEU A 51 -4.10 -7.02 4.60
C LEU A 51 -3.13 -6.34 5.58
N GLY A 52 -1.95 -5.96 5.10
CA GLY A 52 -0.83 -5.46 5.89
C GLY A 52 0.01 -6.59 6.46
N ASP A 53 1.26 -6.29 6.80
CA ASP A 53 2.07 -7.12 7.69
C ASP A 53 2.16 -6.39 9.03
N GLY A 54 1.20 -6.68 9.91
CA GLY A 54 1.11 -6.06 11.23
C GLY A 54 2.15 -6.57 12.25
N LYS A 55 2.96 -7.55 11.86
CA LYS A 55 3.91 -8.22 12.73
C LYS A 55 5.33 -7.75 12.46
N VAL A 56 5.69 -7.54 11.19
CA VAL A 56 7.04 -7.10 10.80
C VAL A 56 7.12 -5.57 10.75
N GLY A 57 7.96 -4.99 11.60
CA GLY A 57 8.32 -3.57 11.52
C GLY A 57 9.52 -3.33 10.60
N PHE A 58 9.59 -2.17 9.95
CA PHE A 58 10.77 -1.70 9.23
C PHE A 58 11.40 -0.54 9.99
N ARG A 59 12.56 -0.75 10.59
CA ARG A 59 13.24 0.18 11.49
C ARG A 59 14.47 0.81 10.83
N GLY A 60 14.67 2.10 11.08
CA GLY A 60 15.89 2.84 10.70
C GLY A 60 15.97 4.17 11.46
N PRO A 61 16.86 5.11 11.07
CA PRO A 61 16.99 6.43 11.72
C PRO A 61 15.69 7.24 11.74
N TRP A 62 14.91 7.10 10.68
CA TRP A 62 13.49 6.80 10.73
C TRP A 62 12.67 6.89 12.01
N GLY A 63 12.92 5.92 12.89
CA GLY A 63 11.96 5.13 13.67
C GLY A 63 11.41 3.93 12.90
N THR A 64 10.30 3.37 13.37
CA THR A 64 9.71 2.13 12.82
C THR A 64 8.46 2.43 12.00
N THR A 65 8.36 1.82 10.81
CA THR A 65 7.17 1.86 9.95
C THR A 65 6.54 0.47 9.85
N TYR A 66 5.21 0.41 9.86
CA TYR A 66 4.43 -0.81 9.63
C TYR A 66 3.58 -0.64 8.37
N ALA A 67 3.50 -1.68 7.55
CA ALA A 67 2.74 -1.63 6.31
C ALA A 67 1.24 -1.74 6.61
N PRO A 68 0.41 -0.71 6.29
CA PRO A 68 -1.01 -0.73 6.60
C PRO A 68 -1.78 -1.76 5.77
N ASN A 69 -2.98 -2.09 6.22
CA ASN A 69 -3.99 -2.77 5.41
C ASN A 69 -4.50 -1.82 4.32
N VAL A 70 -4.05 -2.03 3.07
CA VAL A 70 -4.38 -1.16 1.93
C VAL A 70 -5.85 -1.27 1.58
N ARG A 71 -6.49 -2.43 1.79
CA ARG A 71 -7.92 -2.61 1.52
C ARG A 71 -8.78 -1.68 2.39
N LEU A 72 -8.41 -1.55 3.67
CA LEU A 72 -9.06 -0.61 4.60
C LEU A 72 -8.69 0.85 4.31
N SER A 73 -7.45 1.13 3.88
CA SER A 73 -7.05 2.49 3.50
C SER A 73 -7.87 3.01 2.32
N LEU A 74 -7.97 2.22 1.24
CA LEU A 74 -8.69 2.62 0.04
C LEU A 74 -10.21 2.63 0.23
N SER A 75 -10.76 1.81 1.14
CA SER A 75 -12.21 1.81 1.39
C SER A 75 -12.72 3.11 2.04
N ARG A 76 -11.83 3.92 2.61
CA ARG A 76 -12.15 5.20 3.24
C ARG A 76 -12.08 6.39 2.27
N MET A 77 -11.67 6.14 1.02
CA MET A 77 -11.50 7.18 -0.02
C MET A 77 -12.47 6.90 -1.16
N LYS A 78 -12.98 7.95 -1.80
CA LYS A 78 -13.57 7.82 -3.14
C LYS A 78 -12.45 7.67 -4.17
N GLU A 79 -12.78 7.20 -5.38
CA GLU A 79 -11.75 6.96 -6.41
C GLU A 79 -10.95 8.23 -6.75
N ASP A 80 -11.62 9.38 -6.89
CA ASP A 80 -10.93 10.64 -7.17
C ASP A 80 -10.08 11.14 -5.99
N ASP A 81 -10.51 10.87 -4.76
CA ASP A 81 -9.72 11.16 -3.55
C ASP A 81 -8.46 10.31 -3.53
N TRP A 82 -8.57 9.02 -3.89
CA TRP A 82 -7.43 8.12 -4.03
C TRP A 82 -6.45 8.62 -5.08
N VAL A 83 -6.92 9.04 -6.26
CA VAL A 83 -6.02 9.56 -7.31
C VAL A 83 -5.26 10.79 -6.79
N ARG A 84 -5.93 11.73 -6.13
CA ARG A 84 -5.27 12.91 -5.52
C ARG A 84 -4.30 12.52 -4.41
N TYR A 85 -4.70 11.62 -3.53
CA TYR A 85 -3.89 11.12 -2.43
C TYR A 85 -2.61 10.45 -2.95
N ALA A 86 -2.75 9.51 -3.88
CA ALA A 86 -1.65 8.73 -4.44
C ALA A 86 -0.66 9.59 -5.25
N ARG A 87 -1.03 10.78 -5.73
CA ARG A 87 -0.09 11.72 -6.39
C ARG A 87 0.79 12.47 -5.41
N ASN A 88 0.29 12.69 -4.20
CA ASN A 88 0.91 13.52 -3.19
C ASN A 88 1.39 12.71 -1.99
N LEU A 89 1.31 11.38 -2.07
CA LEU A 89 1.70 10.49 -0.99
C LEU A 89 3.20 10.66 -0.70
N GLN A 90 3.50 10.86 0.58
CA GLN A 90 4.84 10.77 1.14
C GLN A 90 4.75 9.99 2.44
N THR A 91 5.51 8.90 2.53
CA THR A 91 5.56 8.04 3.70
C THR A 91 7.00 7.78 4.11
N ARG A 92 7.17 7.37 5.37
CA ARG A 92 8.47 6.91 5.88
C ARG A 92 8.87 5.63 5.12
N PRO A 93 10.19 5.38 4.94
CA PRO A 93 10.66 4.17 4.29
C PRO A 93 10.14 2.88 4.97
N PRO A 94 10.05 1.75 4.24
CA PRO A 94 10.62 1.52 2.91
C PRO A 94 9.64 1.71 1.75
N MET A 95 8.41 2.18 2.00
CA MET A 95 7.40 2.27 0.94
C MET A 95 7.89 3.18 -0.21
N PRO A 96 7.95 2.68 -1.46
CA PRO A 96 8.44 3.44 -2.61
C PRO A 96 7.36 4.37 -3.18
N TRP A 97 6.83 5.27 -2.36
CA TRP A 97 5.71 6.17 -2.73
C TRP A 97 6.01 6.98 -3.99
N PHE A 98 7.26 7.35 -4.24
CA PHE A 98 7.66 8.10 -5.43
C PHE A 98 7.41 7.34 -6.74
N ASN A 99 7.36 6.00 -6.72
CA ASN A 99 6.98 5.20 -7.89
C ASN A 99 5.46 5.22 -8.10
N LEU A 100 4.69 5.09 -7.03
CA LEU A 100 3.22 5.18 -7.07
C LEU A 100 2.76 6.53 -7.62
N ASN A 101 3.39 7.63 -7.17
CA ASN A 101 3.08 8.98 -7.62
C ASN A 101 3.25 9.17 -9.14
N ARG A 102 4.00 8.29 -9.82
CA ARG A 102 4.29 8.34 -11.26
C ARG A 102 3.35 7.52 -12.13
N TRP A 103 2.51 6.65 -11.56
CA TRP A 103 1.54 5.87 -12.33
C TRP A 103 0.62 6.77 -13.14
N THR A 104 0.09 6.31 -14.27
CA THR A 104 -0.92 7.11 -14.98
C THR A 104 -2.20 7.21 -14.15
N GLU A 105 -3.07 8.19 -14.41
CA GLU A 105 -4.36 8.24 -13.73
C GLU A 105 -5.18 6.96 -13.98
N ALA A 106 -5.15 6.45 -15.21
CA ALA A 106 -5.81 5.20 -15.58
C ALA A 106 -5.28 4.02 -14.75
N ASP A 107 -3.96 3.96 -14.50
CA ASP A 107 -3.34 2.93 -13.66
C ASP A 107 -3.76 3.06 -12.19
N LEU A 108 -3.76 4.28 -11.63
CA LEU A 108 -4.21 4.53 -10.25
C LEU A 108 -5.67 4.10 -10.05
N ARG A 109 -6.55 4.39 -11.02
CA ARG A 109 -7.96 3.98 -10.99
C ARG A 109 -8.13 2.47 -11.16
N ALA A 110 -7.38 1.85 -12.08
CA ALA A 110 -7.39 0.40 -12.25
C ALA A 110 -6.97 -0.33 -10.97
N PHE A 111 -5.90 0.14 -10.32
CA PHE A 111 -5.46 -0.37 -9.02
C PHE A 111 -6.55 -0.18 -7.94
N TYR A 112 -7.13 1.02 -7.83
CA TYR A 112 -8.20 1.29 -6.86
C TYR A 112 -9.37 0.32 -7.04
N ARG A 113 -9.87 0.16 -8.27
CA ARG A 113 -10.99 -0.74 -8.58
C ARG A 113 -10.68 -2.19 -8.22
N TYR A 114 -9.49 -2.66 -8.57
CA TYR A 114 -9.03 -4.00 -8.19
C TYR A 114 -9.04 -4.17 -6.65
N VAL A 115 -8.43 -3.24 -5.90
CA VAL A 115 -8.39 -3.35 -4.43
C VAL A 115 -9.79 -3.26 -3.80
N ARG A 116 -10.67 -2.38 -4.32
CA ARG A 116 -12.04 -2.24 -3.82
C ARG A 116 -12.87 -3.52 -4.00
N GLN A 117 -12.65 -4.27 -5.09
CA GLN A 117 -13.36 -5.54 -5.32
C GLN A 117 -12.99 -6.61 -4.29
N MET A 118 -11.78 -6.54 -3.70
CA MET A 118 -11.29 -7.50 -2.71
C MET A 118 -11.94 -7.30 -1.32
N GLY A 119 -12.73 -6.23 -1.15
CA GLY A 119 -13.47 -5.92 0.06
C GLY A 119 -12.61 -5.33 1.19
N PRO A 120 -13.20 -4.53 2.09
CA PRO A 120 -12.51 -3.93 3.24
C PRO A 120 -12.40 -4.91 4.41
N VAL A 121 -11.69 -6.03 4.21
CA VAL A 121 -11.56 -7.08 5.21
C VAL A 121 -10.24 -6.97 6.00
N GLY A 122 -10.16 -7.69 7.12
CA GLY A 122 -9.01 -7.69 8.03
C GLY A 122 -9.11 -6.60 9.10
N ALA A 123 -7.98 -6.26 9.71
CA ALA A 123 -7.89 -5.27 10.79
C ALA A 123 -6.94 -4.11 10.42
N PRO A 124 -7.12 -2.92 11.03
CA PRO A 124 -6.10 -1.86 10.97
C PRO A 124 -4.78 -2.33 11.56
N ILE A 125 -3.68 -1.79 11.03
CA ILE A 125 -2.33 -2.06 11.54
C ILE A 125 -1.93 -0.97 12.54
N ARG A 126 -1.12 -1.35 13.53
CA ARG A 126 -0.58 -0.45 14.55
C ARG A 126 0.18 0.73 13.93
N PRO A 127 0.20 1.91 14.59
CA PRO A 127 0.99 3.03 14.12
C PRO A 127 2.49 2.74 14.19
N GLY A 128 3.26 3.49 13.42
CA GLY A 128 4.72 3.48 13.50
C GLY A 128 5.24 4.02 14.83
N LEU A 129 6.50 3.71 15.14
CA LEU A 129 7.19 4.14 16.36
C LEU A 129 8.20 5.26 16.05
N PRO A 130 8.52 6.15 17.00
CA PRO A 130 9.58 7.14 16.82
C PRO A 130 10.99 6.49 16.83
N PRO A 131 12.06 7.22 16.44
CA PRO A 131 13.44 6.70 16.37
C PRO A 131 13.98 6.09 17.68
N ASP A 132 13.61 6.68 18.80
CA ASP A 132 14.06 6.35 20.15
C ASP A 132 13.34 5.15 20.77
N GLU A 133 12.29 4.63 20.13
CA GLU A 133 11.54 3.47 20.61
C GLU A 133 11.82 2.22 19.77
N ALA A 134 12.30 1.15 20.42
CA ALA A 134 12.55 -0.13 19.78
C ALA A 134 11.26 -0.94 19.60
N PRO A 135 10.95 -1.47 18.39
CA PRO A 135 9.80 -2.34 18.18
C PRO A 135 10.02 -3.72 18.78
N ALA A 136 8.93 -4.37 19.18
CA ALA A 136 8.94 -5.81 19.47
C ALA A 136 9.30 -6.59 18.19
N PRO A 137 10.10 -7.67 18.29
CA PRO A 137 10.34 -8.58 17.17
C PRO A 137 9.04 -9.21 16.63
N PRO A 138 8.98 -9.55 15.32
CA PRO A 138 10.04 -9.39 14.32
C PRO A 138 10.11 -7.98 13.72
N TYR A 139 11.31 -7.55 13.31
CA TYR A 139 11.51 -6.35 12.51
C TYR A 139 12.74 -6.49 11.59
N ILE A 140 12.74 -5.72 10.50
CA ILE A 140 13.88 -5.54 9.60
C ILE A 140 14.57 -4.23 9.97
N GLU A 141 15.88 -4.29 10.20
CA GLU A 141 16.71 -3.14 10.59
C GLU A 141 17.49 -2.60 9.38
N TRP A 142 17.33 -1.32 9.07
CA TRP A 142 18.30 -0.57 8.29
C TRP A 142 19.33 0.01 9.24
N PRO A 143 20.57 -0.51 9.25
CA PRO A 143 21.59 0.00 10.14
C PRO A 143 21.83 1.48 9.86
N ALA A 144 22.05 2.25 10.92
CA ALA A 144 22.53 3.62 10.78
C ALA A 144 23.83 3.62 9.96
N PRO A 145 24.04 4.62 9.08
CA PRO A 145 25.32 4.76 8.41
C PRO A 145 26.44 4.77 9.46
N PRO A 146 27.61 4.18 9.16
CA PRO A 146 28.73 4.21 10.08
C PRO A 146 29.01 5.66 10.47
N ALA A 147 29.29 5.90 11.76
CA ALA A 147 29.63 7.23 12.23
C ALA A 147 30.79 7.75 11.38
N GLY A 148 30.53 8.81 10.59
CA GLY A 148 31.56 9.41 9.74
C GLY A 148 32.73 9.81 10.63
N LYS A 149 33.95 9.35 10.27
CA LYS A 149 35.14 10.04 10.76
C LYS A 149 35.03 11.47 10.25
N LYS A 150 34.92 12.42 11.19
CA LYS A 150 35.03 13.85 10.90
C LYS A 150 36.34 14.12 10.16
#